data_AF-A0A4Q3E2W1-F1
#
_entry.id   AF-A0A4Q3E2W1-F1
#
_cell.length_a   1.000
_cell.length_b   1.000
_cell.length_c   1.000
_cell.angle_alpha   90.00
_cell.angle_beta   90.00
_cell.angle_gamma   90.00
#
_symmetry.space_group_name_H-M   'P 1'
#
loop_
_entity.id
_entity.type
_entity.pdbx_description
1 polymer ?
#
loop_
_entity_poly.entity_id
_entity_poly.type
_entity_poly.pdbx_seq_one_letter_code
_entity_poly.pdbx_strand_id
1 'polypeptide(L)'
;LILRAAMRLTKVDEATARTYAEKAFVGGTMSSIADNAKVMTDAAGNTSSNSDALLVPDDFREVRWGKTLIDFMQSTNDPRIPAVAEITAANGRKANEDRTIAGINTAALQVGMPNGYTTSTIATAPGYPGATPAADATDAAAPLGKYSRPRLAVYADRISANFIYSYGESELLLAEAATRGWATGVAATHYANALTADMATLSQYNTTGAATVNPAAIATYVAAHPLVPATALQQINMEYYVVTSTTFNFNETFANWRRSGFPVLTPVTFQGQFITGQVPRRMPYPTTLIQTNGPNYAAAIQRQGTDNFATRVYWDKQ
;
A
#
# COMPACT_ATOMS: atom_id res chain seq x y z
N LEU A 1 -5.16 6.75 -16.72
CA LEU A 1 -3.97 7.57 -16.41
C LEU A 1 -4.26 9.07 -16.34
N ILE A 2 -5.01 9.68 -17.28
CA ILE A 2 -5.37 11.12 -17.22
C ILE A 2 -6.03 11.48 -15.90
N LEU A 3 -7.03 10.70 -15.45
CA LEU A 3 -7.69 10.91 -14.15
C LEU A 3 -6.68 10.93 -12.99
N ARG A 4 -5.80 9.94 -12.88
CA ARG A 4 -4.76 9.88 -11.83
C ARG A 4 -3.84 11.10 -11.85
N ALA A 5 -3.41 11.54 -13.03
CA ALA A 5 -2.60 12.74 -13.16
C ALA A 5 -3.37 14.01 -12.75
N ALA A 6 -4.63 14.12 -13.16
CA ALA A 6 -5.51 15.23 -12.78
C ALA A 6 -5.71 15.30 -11.27
N MET A 7 -6.05 14.18 -10.63
CA MET A 7 -6.24 14.13 -9.18
C MET A 7 -4.95 14.44 -8.39
N ARG A 8 -3.78 14.22 -9.00
CA ARG A 8 -2.49 14.63 -8.41
C ARG A 8 -2.38 16.14 -8.23
N LEU A 9 -3.06 16.92 -9.07
CA LEU A 9 -2.99 18.38 -9.07
C LEU A 9 -3.95 19.07 -8.10
N THR A 10 -4.83 18.32 -7.43
CA THR A 10 -5.89 18.84 -6.54
C THR A 10 -5.45 19.91 -5.55
N LYS A 11 -4.21 19.86 -5.04
CA LYS A 11 -3.69 20.83 -4.06
C LYS A 11 -2.85 21.96 -4.66
N VAL A 12 -2.44 21.86 -5.92
CA VAL A 12 -1.55 22.85 -6.57
C VAL A 12 -2.25 23.65 -7.67
N ASP A 13 -3.18 23.03 -8.38
CA ASP A 13 -3.96 23.64 -9.45
C ASP A 13 -5.29 22.87 -9.60
N GLU A 14 -6.25 23.25 -8.74
CA GLU A 14 -7.56 22.60 -8.68
C GLU A 14 -8.37 22.79 -9.98
N ALA A 15 -8.23 23.94 -10.64
CA ALA A 15 -8.96 24.23 -11.87
C ALA A 15 -8.53 23.28 -13.01
N THR A 16 -7.23 23.08 -13.18
CA THR A 16 -6.69 22.10 -14.13
C THR A 16 -7.05 20.68 -13.71
N ALA A 17 -6.94 20.34 -12.41
CA ALA A 17 -7.34 19.03 -11.89
C ALA A 17 -8.80 18.70 -12.25
N ARG A 18 -9.72 19.62 -11.98
CA ARG A 18 -11.15 19.49 -12.29
C ARG A 18 -11.39 19.28 -13.78
N THR A 19 -10.83 20.16 -14.61
CA THR A 19 -10.99 20.12 -16.07
C THR A 19 -10.62 18.75 -16.64
N TYR A 20 -9.46 18.21 -16.23
CA TYR A 20 -9.00 16.93 -16.75
C TYR A 20 -9.67 15.71 -16.10
N ALA A 21 -10.13 15.81 -14.85
CA ALA A 21 -10.92 14.76 -14.22
C ALA A 21 -12.29 14.61 -14.89
N GLU A 22 -13.01 15.71 -15.11
CA GLU A 22 -14.29 15.73 -15.83
C GLU A 22 -14.12 15.25 -17.28
N LYS A 23 -13.05 15.67 -17.97
CA LYS A 23 -12.73 15.17 -19.31
C LYS A 23 -12.43 13.67 -19.33
N ALA A 24 -11.69 13.15 -18.35
CA ALA A 24 -11.40 11.73 -18.24
C ALA A 24 -12.66 10.91 -17.95
N PHE A 25 -13.56 11.42 -17.11
CA PHE A 25 -14.85 10.81 -16.84
C PHE A 25 -15.72 10.72 -18.10
N VAL A 26 -15.88 11.83 -18.83
CA VAL A 26 -16.65 11.86 -20.09
C VAL A 26 -16.04 10.96 -21.17
N GLY A 27 -14.70 10.91 -21.24
CA GLY A 27 -13.98 10.06 -22.20
C GLY A 27 -14.03 8.57 -21.89
N GLY A 28 -14.55 8.18 -20.73
CA GLY A 28 -14.55 6.81 -20.23
C GLY A 28 -13.24 6.44 -19.54
N THR A 29 -13.37 5.83 -18.36
CA THR A 29 -12.27 5.18 -17.64
C THR A 29 -12.36 3.66 -17.81
N MET A 30 -11.73 2.90 -16.90
CA MET A 30 -11.95 1.47 -16.78
C MET A 30 -13.43 1.20 -16.40
N SER A 31 -13.98 0.08 -16.87
CA SER A 31 -15.38 -0.33 -16.67
C SER A 31 -15.54 -1.49 -15.70
N SER A 32 -14.49 -2.28 -15.51
CA SER A 32 -14.46 -3.41 -14.57
C SER A 32 -13.02 -3.83 -14.26
N ILE A 33 -12.84 -4.80 -13.36
CA ILE A 33 -11.53 -5.40 -13.08
C ILE A 33 -10.91 -6.10 -14.31
N ALA A 34 -11.68 -6.37 -15.37
CA ALA A 34 -11.12 -6.89 -16.62
C ALA A 34 -10.19 -5.87 -17.31
N ASP A 35 -10.41 -4.58 -17.05
CA ASP A 35 -9.62 -3.48 -17.61
C ASP A 35 -8.41 -3.11 -16.73
N ASN A 36 -8.18 -3.82 -15.62
CA ASN A 36 -7.03 -3.59 -14.74
C ASN A 36 -5.73 -3.62 -15.55
N ALA A 37 -4.97 -2.52 -15.52
CA ALA A 37 -3.67 -2.42 -16.15
C ALA A 37 -2.62 -3.11 -15.27
N LYS A 38 -2.13 -4.26 -15.72
CA LYS A 38 -1.17 -5.10 -15.01
C LYS A 38 -0.21 -5.77 -15.99
N VAL A 39 0.99 -6.09 -15.51
CA VAL A 39 1.98 -6.89 -16.23
C VAL A 39 2.13 -8.22 -15.52
N MET A 40 1.94 -9.32 -16.24
CA MET A 40 2.14 -10.65 -15.68
C MET A 40 3.62 -11.02 -15.70
N THR A 41 4.12 -11.55 -14.59
CA THR A 41 5.46 -12.11 -14.47
C THR A 41 5.46 -13.59 -14.76
N ASP A 42 6.64 -14.13 -15.04
CA ASP A 42 6.85 -15.57 -15.28
C ASP A 42 8.01 -16.12 -14.43
N ALA A 43 8.17 -17.45 -14.47
CA ALA A 43 9.28 -18.14 -13.85
C ALA A 43 10.49 -18.35 -14.79
N ALA A 44 10.46 -17.76 -16.00
CA ALA A 44 11.41 -17.96 -17.08
C ALA A 44 12.35 -16.77 -17.30
N GLY A 45 12.48 -15.90 -16.30
CA GLY A 45 13.41 -14.75 -16.31
C GLY A 45 12.73 -13.38 -16.22
N ASN A 46 11.40 -13.30 -16.41
CA ASN A 46 10.63 -12.08 -16.18
C ASN A 46 9.94 -12.14 -14.81
N THR A 47 10.72 -12.37 -13.75
CA THR A 47 10.20 -12.57 -12.40
C THR A 47 9.71 -11.27 -11.76
N SER A 48 8.87 -11.42 -10.74
CA SER A 48 8.45 -10.30 -9.88
C SER A 48 9.54 -10.02 -8.86
N SER A 49 10.15 -8.83 -8.90
CA SER A 49 11.13 -8.41 -7.88
C SER A 49 10.51 -8.35 -6.48
N ASN A 50 9.21 -8.05 -6.38
CA ASN A 50 8.50 -8.09 -5.10
C ASN A 50 8.43 -9.53 -4.55
N SER A 51 8.10 -10.49 -5.41
CA SER A 51 8.06 -11.90 -5.03
C SER A 51 9.46 -12.42 -4.71
N ASP A 52 10.46 -12.06 -5.50
CA ASP A 52 11.85 -12.48 -5.29
C ASP A 52 12.43 -11.97 -3.97
N ALA A 53 12.11 -10.73 -3.55
CA ALA A 53 12.48 -10.23 -2.24
C ALA A 53 11.93 -11.13 -1.12
N LEU A 54 10.65 -11.51 -1.18
CA LEU A 54 10.04 -12.42 -0.19
C LEU A 54 10.59 -13.86 -0.25
N LEU A 55 11.40 -14.18 -1.27
CA LEU A 55 12.11 -15.46 -1.36
C LEU A 55 13.52 -15.39 -0.76
N VAL A 56 13.98 -14.22 -0.29
CA VAL A 56 15.19 -14.08 0.51
C VAL A 56 14.87 -14.42 1.98
N PRO A 57 15.66 -15.30 2.64
CA PRO A 57 15.34 -15.74 4.02
C PRO A 57 15.20 -14.59 5.03
N ASP A 58 16.07 -13.59 4.97
CA ASP A 58 16.02 -12.44 5.88
C ASP A 58 14.79 -11.55 5.61
N ASP A 59 14.48 -11.25 4.34
CA ASP A 59 13.30 -10.47 3.98
C ASP A 59 12.01 -11.20 4.37
N PHE A 60 11.93 -12.52 4.15
CA PHE A 60 10.79 -13.32 4.61
C PHE A 60 10.61 -13.25 6.13
N ARG A 61 11.72 -13.29 6.87
CA ARG A 61 11.71 -13.19 8.34
C ARG A 61 11.38 -11.78 8.83
N GLU A 62 11.67 -10.72 8.08
CA GLU A 62 11.65 -9.36 8.61
C GLU A 62 10.58 -8.44 8.00
N VAL A 63 10.12 -8.72 6.77
CA VAL A 63 9.04 -7.96 6.13
C VAL A 63 7.72 -8.27 6.84
N ARG A 64 7.12 -7.23 7.41
CA ARG A 64 5.83 -7.29 8.13
C ARG A 64 4.90 -6.21 7.60
N TRP A 65 3.61 -6.52 7.60
CA TRP A 65 2.58 -5.51 7.33
C TRP A 65 2.61 -4.43 8.41
N GLY A 66 2.52 -3.17 8.00
CA GLY A 66 2.54 -2.05 8.93
C GLY A 66 1.27 -2.00 9.81
N LYS A 67 1.44 -1.57 11.06
CA LYS A 67 0.35 -1.41 12.04
C LYS A 67 -0.81 -0.58 11.51
N THR A 68 -0.52 0.56 10.88
CA THR A 68 -1.54 1.44 10.30
C THR A 68 -2.48 0.72 9.32
N LEU A 69 -1.94 -0.17 8.49
CA LEU A 69 -2.73 -0.90 7.50
C LEU A 69 -3.59 -1.98 8.17
N ILE A 70 -2.98 -2.86 8.96
CA ILE A 70 -3.70 -3.98 9.60
C ILE A 70 -4.73 -3.47 10.60
N ASP A 71 -4.42 -2.44 11.40
CA ASP A 71 -5.38 -1.84 12.33
C ASP A 71 -6.59 -1.27 11.59
N PHE A 72 -6.38 -0.56 10.48
CA PHE A 72 -7.48 -0.01 9.68
C PHE A 72 -8.36 -1.13 9.14
N MET A 73 -7.76 -2.14 8.50
CA MET A 73 -8.46 -3.30 7.97
C MET A 73 -9.22 -4.06 9.07
N GLN A 74 -8.66 -4.20 10.28
CA GLN A 74 -9.36 -4.82 11.40
C GLN A 74 -10.53 -3.97 11.89
N SER A 75 -10.35 -2.64 11.98
CA SER A 75 -11.39 -1.72 12.44
C SER A 75 -12.63 -1.71 11.54
N THR A 76 -12.47 -2.07 10.26
CA THR A 76 -13.56 -2.18 9.28
C THR A 76 -14.01 -3.62 9.01
N ASN A 77 -13.49 -4.60 9.75
CA ASN A 77 -13.76 -6.03 9.48
C ASN A 77 -13.50 -6.42 8.01
N ASP A 78 -12.38 -5.95 7.46
CA ASP A 78 -12.04 -6.09 6.06
C ASP A 78 -11.83 -7.56 5.63
N PRO A 79 -12.60 -8.06 4.66
CA PRO A 79 -12.51 -9.46 4.22
C PRO A 79 -11.22 -9.76 3.43
N ARG A 80 -10.40 -8.75 3.10
CA ARG A 80 -9.09 -8.94 2.47
C ARG A 80 -8.03 -9.48 3.43
N ILE A 81 -8.20 -9.34 4.76
CA ILE A 81 -7.15 -9.73 5.73
C ILE A 81 -6.66 -11.18 5.51
N PRO A 82 -7.52 -12.21 5.43
CA PRO A 82 -7.07 -13.59 5.21
C PRO A 82 -6.45 -13.84 3.83
N ALA A 83 -6.74 -12.98 2.85
CA ALA A 83 -6.14 -13.05 1.53
C ALA A 83 -4.70 -12.54 1.56
N VAL A 84 -4.40 -11.50 2.35
CA VAL A 84 -3.14 -10.75 2.24
C VAL A 84 -2.14 -10.98 3.38
N ALA A 85 -2.61 -11.43 4.53
CA ALA A 85 -1.79 -11.51 5.75
C ALA A 85 -1.76 -12.93 6.32
N GLU A 86 -0.61 -13.29 6.87
CA GLU A 86 -0.45 -14.49 7.70
C GLU A 86 0.55 -14.23 8.85
N ILE A 87 0.47 -15.06 9.90
CA ILE A 87 1.53 -15.21 10.91
C ILE A 87 2.12 -16.62 10.83
N THR A 88 3.32 -16.84 11.36
CA THR A 88 3.92 -18.19 11.36
C THR A 88 3.13 -19.13 12.27
N ALA A 89 2.85 -20.36 11.79
CA ALA A 89 2.06 -21.35 12.53
C ALA A 89 2.85 -22.09 13.64
N ALA A 90 4.17 -21.99 13.63
CA ALA A 90 5.05 -22.71 14.54
C ALA A 90 6.00 -21.79 15.32
N ASN A 91 6.53 -22.32 16.41
CA ASN A 91 7.46 -21.62 17.29
C ASN A 91 8.84 -21.46 16.66
N GLY A 92 9.54 -20.42 17.12
CA GLY A 92 10.96 -20.24 16.89
C GLY A 92 11.37 -19.64 15.55
N ARG A 93 12.65 -19.28 15.47
CA ARG A 93 13.24 -18.58 14.33
C ARG A 93 13.26 -19.45 13.09
N LYS A 94 13.60 -20.73 13.23
CA LYS A 94 13.65 -21.67 12.09
C LYS A 94 12.31 -21.72 11.34
N ALA A 95 11.19 -21.84 12.06
CA ALA A 95 9.87 -21.84 11.44
C ALA A 95 9.49 -20.49 10.79
N ASN A 96 10.02 -19.40 11.31
CA ASN A 96 9.82 -18.06 10.74
C ASN A 96 10.62 -17.82 9.46
N GLU A 97 11.64 -18.64 9.20
CA GLU A 97 12.46 -18.64 7.98
C GLU A 97 12.01 -19.72 6.98
N ASP A 98 11.23 -20.70 7.44
CA ASP A 98 10.74 -21.81 6.64
C ASP A 98 9.52 -21.41 5.79
N ARG A 99 9.74 -21.31 4.48
CA ARG A 99 8.71 -21.00 3.48
C ARG A 99 7.92 -22.24 3.03
N THR A 100 8.15 -23.41 3.60
CA THR A 100 7.35 -24.61 3.33
C THR A 100 6.16 -24.72 4.29
N ILE A 101 6.19 -23.97 5.40
CA ILE A 101 5.14 -23.95 6.41
C ILE A 101 4.11 -22.89 6.05
N ALA A 102 2.87 -23.32 5.84
CA ALA A 102 1.75 -22.41 5.66
C ALA A 102 1.54 -21.56 6.92
N GLY A 103 1.34 -20.25 6.74
CA GLY A 103 0.99 -19.37 7.83
C GLY A 103 -0.49 -19.45 8.24
N ILE A 104 -0.79 -18.92 9.43
CA ILE A 104 -2.15 -18.74 9.92
C ILE A 104 -2.68 -17.39 9.42
N ASN A 105 -3.71 -17.41 8.58
CA ASN A 105 -4.32 -16.22 7.97
C ASN A 105 -5.68 -15.83 8.59
N THR A 106 -6.03 -16.37 9.76
CA THR A 106 -7.25 -15.97 10.47
C THR A 106 -7.22 -14.48 10.78
N ALA A 107 -8.23 -13.73 10.34
CA ALA A 107 -8.25 -12.26 10.39
C ALA A 107 -8.05 -11.69 11.81
N ALA A 108 -8.71 -12.29 12.80
CA ALA A 108 -8.64 -11.86 14.19
C ALA A 108 -7.25 -12.10 14.85
N LEU A 109 -6.39 -12.92 14.24
CA LEU A 109 -5.04 -13.19 14.74
C LEU A 109 -3.96 -12.30 14.09
N GLN A 110 -4.34 -11.52 13.07
CA GLN A 110 -3.38 -10.68 12.37
C GLN A 110 -3.00 -9.45 13.21
N VAL A 111 -1.74 -9.05 13.18
CA VAL A 111 -1.23 -7.91 13.94
C VAL A 111 -0.21 -7.18 13.07
N GLY A 112 -0.44 -5.90 12.79
CA GLY A 112 0.53 -5.10 12.04
C GLY A 112 1.68 -4.61 12.94
N MET A 113 2.88 -4.53 12.37
CA MET A 113 4.09 -4.09 13.06
C MET A 113 4.17 -2.56 13.11
N PRO A 114 4.42 -1.94 14.28
CA PRO A 114 4.60 -0.49 14.37
C PRO A 114 5.89 -0.04 13.66
N ASN A 115 5.84 1.15 13.07
CA ASN A 115 7.00 1.77 12.43
C ASN A 115 8.01 2.26 13.46
N GLY A 116 9.29 2.35 13.08
CA GLY A 116 10.34 2.98 13.89
C GLY A 116 11.08 2.05 14.85
N TYR A 117 10.86 0.74 14.75
CA TYR A 117 11.52 -0.28 15.55
C TYR A 117 12.38 -1.20 14.67
N THR A 118 13.46 -1.70 15.27
CA THR A 118 14.33 -2.75 14.73
C THR A 118 13.96 -4.09 15.34
N THR A 119 14.49 -5.19 14.80
CA THR A 119 14.38 -6.53 15.41
C THR A 119 14.89 -6.58 16.86
N SER A 120 15.84 -5.71 17.23
CA SER A 120 16.38 -5.60 18.59
C SER A 120 15.57 -4.70 19.53
N THR A 121 14.77 -3.77 19.00
CA THR A 121 14.00 -2.80 19.81
C THR A 121 12.50 -3.05 19.81
N ILE A 122 11.99 -3.92 18.91
CA ILE A 122 10.56 -4.18 18.77
C ILE A 122 9.87 -4.64 20.06
N ALA A 123 10.60 -5.28 20.97
CA ALA A 123 10.07 -5.73 22.26
C ALA A 123 9.66 -4.58 23.20
N THR A 124 10.15 -3.36 22.95
CA THR A 124 9.77 -2.16 23.72
C THR A 124 8.57 -1.43 23.10
N ALA A 125 8.08 -1.87 21.95
CA ALA A 125 6.98 -1.22 21.27
C ALA A 125 5.67 -1.35 22.08
N PRO A 126 4.87 -0.28 22.20
CA PRO A 126 3.54 -0.37 22.78
C PRO A 126 2.67 -1.41 22.05
N GLY A 127 2.08 -2.33 22.80
CA GLY A 127 1.25 -3.40 22.23
C GLY A 127 2.02 -4.53 21.55
N TYR A 128 3.32 -4.70 21.86
CA TYR A 128 4.11 -5.83 21.38
C TYR A 128 3.42 -7.18 21.69
N PRO A 129 3.09 -8.02 20.69
CA PRO A 129 2.37 -9.29 20.92
C PRO A 129 3.24 -10.39 21.56
N GLY A 130 4.53 -10.10 21.80
CA GLY A 130 5.51 -11.08 22.25
C GLY A 130 6.17 -11.83 21.08
N ALA A 131 7.32 -12.43 21.35
CA ALA A 131 7.99 -13.32 20.41
C ALA A 131 7.23 -14.65 20.31
N THR A 132 7.45 -15.39 19.21
CA THR A 132 7.28 -16.85 19.30
C THR A 132 8.50 -17.42 20.03
N PRO A 133 8.32 -18.28 21.06
CA PRO A 133 9.45 -18.86 21.79
C PRO A 133 10.26 -19.78 20.89
N ALA A 134 11.50 -20.10 21.26
CA ALA A 134 12.30 -21.12 20.57
C ALA A 134 11.54 -22.46 20.54
N ALA A 135 11.61 -23.20 19.43
CA ALA A 135 10.97 -24.52 19.34
C ALA A 135 11.72 -25.59 20.16
N ASP A 136 13.05 -25.48 20.24
CA ASP A 136 13.95 -26.40 20.94
C ASP A 136 15.24 -25.68 21.38
N ALA A 137 16.16 -26.42 22.02
CA ALA A 137 17.43 -25.89 22.55
C ALA A 137 18.42 -25.40 21.48
N THR A 138 18.19 -25.70 20.20
CA THR A 138 19.02 -25.31 19.05
C THR A 138 18.36 -24.23 18.19
N ASP A 139 17.27 -23.64 18.68
CA ASP A 139 16.51 -22.59 18.01
C ASP A 139 16.50 -21.31 18.86
N ALA A 140 16.14 -20.19 18.23
CA ALA A 140 15.98 -18.90 18.89
C ALA A 140 14.51 -18.50 18.91
N ALA A 141 14.11 -17.66 19.86
CA ALA A 141 12.82 -16.98 19.78
C ALA A 141 12.79 -16.07 18.54
N ALA A 142 11.62 -15.90 17.92
CA ALA A 142 11.45 -14.98 16.80
C ALA A 142 10.69 -13.72 17.27
N PRO A 143 11.37 -12.57 17.44
CA PRO A 143 10.73 -11.36 17.95
C PRO A 143 9.57 -10.87 17.10
N LEU A 144 9.60 -11.14 15.79
CA LEU A 144 8.58 -10.72 14.82
C LEU A 144 7.54 -11.80 14.50
N GLY A 145 7.60 -12.97 15.14
CA GLY A 145 6.84 -14.14 14.68
C GLY A 145 5.33 -14.09 14.87
N LYS A 146 4.84 -13.16 15.68
CA LYS A 146 3.41 -12.89 15.85
C LYS A 146 2.90 -11.66 15.09
N TYR A 147 3.78 -10.94 14.40
CA TYR A 147 3.36 -9.88 13.48
C TYR A 147 3.05 -10.48 12.11
N SER A 148 2.02 -9.96 11.47
CA SER A 148 1.59 -10.37 10.15
C SER A 148 2.62 -10.05 9.09
N ARG A 149 2.90 -11.02 8.22
CA ARG A 149 3.70 -10.87 7.00
C ARG A 149 2.80 -10.97 5.76
N PRO A 150 3.27 -10.53 4.58
CA PRO A 150 2.62 -10.86 3.32
C PRO A 150 2.39 -12.37 3.21
N ARG A 151 1.15 -12.75 2.92
CA ARG A 151 0.78 -14.16 2.81
C ARG A 151 1.60 -14.87 1.74
N LEU A 152 2.32 -15.92 2.13
CA LEU A 152 3.30 -16.57 1.26
C LEU A 152 2.65 -17.10 -0.03
N ALA A 153 1.50 -17.78 0.11
CA ALA A 153 0.75 -18.35 -1.01
C ALA A 153 0.27 -17.32 -2.05
N VAL A 154 0.32 -16.03 -1.72
CA VAL A 154 -0.06 -14.93 -2.61
C VAL A 154 1.18 -14.23 -3.15
N TYR A 155 2.03 -13.75 -2.24
CA TYR A 155 3.07 -12.79 -2.59
C TYR A 155 4.44 -13.39 -2.91
N ALA A 156 4.68 -14.68 -2.61
CA ALA A 156 5.93 -15.34 -2.98
C ALA A 156 5.84 -16.09 -4.32
N ASP A 157 4.68 -16.07 -4.99
CA ASP A 157 4.53 -16.64 -6.33
C ASP A 157 5.27 -15.77 -7.36
N ARG A 158 6.12 -16.40 -8.16
CA ARG A 158 6.84 -15.74 -9.25
C ARG A 158 5.98 -15.52 -10.48
N ILE A 159 4.85 -16.23 -10.61
CA ILE A 159 3.84 -16.01 -11.65
C ILE A 159 2.74 -15.14 -11.02
N SER A 160 2.94 -13.83 -11.07
CA SER A 160 2.11 -12.87 -10.37
C SER A 160 1.84 -11.63 -11.22
N ALA A 161 0.85 -10.84 -10.81
CA ALA A 161 0.54 -9.57 -11.44
C ALA A 161 1.30 -8.41 -10.78
N ASN A 162 2.04 -7.65 -11.58
CA ASN A 162 2.50 -6.31 -11.23
C ASN A 162 1.42 -5.31 -11.63
N PHE A 163 0.66 -4.81 -10.66
CA PHE A 163 -0.40 -3.84 -10.90
C PHE A 163 0.15 -2.44 -11.16
N ILE A 164 -0.30 -1.82 -12.26
CA ILE A 164 0.05 -0.43 -12.61
C ILE A 164 -1.09 0.51 -12.20
N TYR A 165 -2.33 0.14 -12.53
CA TYR A 165 -3.55 0.87 -12.21
C TYR A 165 -4.77 -0.04 -12.30
N SER A 166 -5.59 -0.03 -11.26
CA SER A 166 -6.82 -0.83 -11.21
C SER A 166 -8.08 0.01 -11.45
N TYR A 167 -9.16 -0.68 -11.80
CA TYR A 167 -10.50 -0.12 -11.92
C TYR A 167 -10.96 0.49 -10.60
N GLY A 168 -10.75 -0.21 -9.48
CA GLY A 168 -11.15 0.30 -8.17
C GLY A 168 -10.37 1.56 -7.76
N GLU A 169 -9.07 1.65 -8.04
CA GLU A 169 -8.35 2.93 -7.91
C GLU A 169 -9.00 4.04 -8.76
N SER A 170 -9.44 3.74 -9.99
CA SER A 170 -10.12 4.73 -10.84
C SER A 170 -11.45 5.18 -10.24
N GLU A 171 -12.25 4.25 -9.73
CA GLU A 171 -13.51 4.55 -9.06
C GLU A 171 -13.29 5.37 -7.78
N LEU A 172 -12.25 5.10 -6.98
CA LEU A 172 -11.91 5.93 -5.82
C LEU A 172 -11.56 7.37 -6.22
N LEU A 173 -10.83 7.56 -7.33
CA LEU A 173 -10.51 8.89 -7.84
C LEU A 173 -11.75 9.64 -8.34
N LEU A 174 -12.69 8.94 -8.99
CA LEU A 174 -13.99 9.50 -9.38
C LEU A 174 -14.88 9.82 -8.17
N ALA A 175 -14.85 8.97 -7.14
CA ALA A 175 -15.55 9.21 -5.89
C ALA A 175 -15.03 10.48 -5.19
N GLU A 176 -13.71 10.68 -5.18
CA GLU A 176 -13.11 11.89 -4.63
C GLU A 176 -13.45 13.13 -5.46
N ALA A 177 -13.36 13.05 -6.80
CA ALA A 177 -13.74 14.14 -7.68
C ALA A 177 -15.22 14.55 -7.49
N ALA A 178 -16.12 13.57 -7.40
CA ALA A 178 -17.54 13.82 -7.16
C ALA A 178 -17.79 14.39 -5.76
N THR A 179 -17.05 13.94 -4.74
CA THR A 179 -17.10 14.51 -3.38
C THR A 179 -16.68 15.99 -3.35
N ARG A 180 -15.78 16.39 -4.26
CA ARG A 180 -15.36 17.79 -4.45
C ARG A 180 -16.37 18.62 -5.26
N GLY A 181 -17.50 18.04 -5.67
CA GLY A 181 -18.52 18.71 -6.46
C GLY A 181 -18.19 18.83 -7.96
N TRP A 182 -17.25 18.03 -8.46
CA TRP A 182 -16.93 17.99 -9.88
C TRP A 182 -17.93 17.10 -10.63
N ALA A 183 -18.12 17.36 -11.93
CA ALA A 183 -19.09 16.66 -12.76
C ALA A 183 -18.62 15.24 -13.17
N THR A 184 -18.38 14.38 -12.18
CA THR A 184 -17.86 13.02 -12.33
C THR A 184 -18.78 11.98 -11.68
N GLY A 185 -20.10 12.15 -11.82
CA GLY A 185 -21.08 11.21 -11.30
C GLY A 185 -21.36 11.32 -9.80
N VAL A 186 -21.79 10.22 -9.19
CA VAL A 186 -22.24 10.16 -7.78
C VAL A 186 -21.14 9.51 -6.92
N ALA A 187 -20.64 10.25 -5.93
CA ALA A 187 -19.53 9.80 -5.09
C ALA A 187 -19.80 8.46 -4.39
N ALA A 188 -21.00 8.27 -3.82
CA ALA A 188 -21.36 7.04 -3.12
C ALA A 188 -21.40 5.81 -4.06
N THR A 189 -21.85 5.99 -5.30
CA THR A 189 -21.84 4.92 -6.31
C THR A 189 -20.42 4.52 -6.67
N HIS A 190 -19.57 5.50 -6.96
CA HIS A 190 -18.16 5.24 -7.27
C HIS A 190 -17.43 4.56 -6.11
N TYR A 191 -17.68 5.00 -4.87
CA TYR A 191 -17.09 4.39 -3.70
C TYR A 191 -17.52 2.92 -3.52
N ALA A 192 -18.82 2.60 -3.68
CA ALA A 192 -19.30 1.22 -3.59
C ALA A 192 -18.71 0.32 -4.70
N ASN A 193 -18.59 0.84 -5.92
CA ASN A 193 -17.94 0.17 -7.04
C ASN A 193 -16.46 -0.12 -6.74
N ALA A 194 -15.75 0.87 -6.20
CA ALA A 194 -14.35 0.74 -5.79
C ALA A 194 -14.16 -0.36 -4.76
N LEU A 195 -14.92 -0.36 -3.67
CA LEU A 195 -14.83 -1.39 -2.63
C LEU A 195 -15.01 -2.79 -3.20
N THR A 196 -16.00 -2.97 -4.08
CA THR A 196 -16.23 -4.24 -4.76
C THR A 196 -15.04 -4.64 -5.65
N ALA A 197 -14.56 -3.69 -6.46
CA ALA A 197 -13.50 -3.92 -7.42
C ALA A 197 -12.13 -4.16 -6.78
N ASP A 198 -11.78 -3.42 -5.74
CA ASP A 198 -10.51 -3.52 -5.03
C ASP A 198 -10.33 -4.91 -4.41
N MET A 199 -11.38 -5.42 -3.76
CA MET A 199 -11.37 -6.76 -3.18
C MET A 199 -11.35 -7.85 -4.24
N ALA A 200 -12.14 -7.70 -5.31
CA ALA A 200 -12.17 -8.65 -6.41
C ALA A 200 -10.84 -8.69 -7.20
N THR A 201 -10.13 -7.56 -7.27
CA THR A 201 -8.84 -7.44 -7.97
C THR A 201 -7.78 -8.38 -7.40
N LEU A 202 -7.84 -8.70 -6.10
CA LEU A 202 -6.90 -9.63 -5.48
C LEU A 202 -6.94 -11.04 -6.11
N SER A 203 -8.08 -11.47 -6.65
CA SER A 203 -8.18 -12.75 -7.38
C SER A 203 -7.27 -12.82 -8.62
N GLN A 204 -6.83 -11.66 -9.14
CA GLN A 204 -5.96 -11.56 -10.31
C GLN A 204 -4.47 -11.52 -9.93
N TYR A 205 -4.12 -11.59 -8.65
CA TYR A 205 -2.75 -11.42 -8.18
C TYR A 205 -1.84 -12.56 -8.62
N ASN A 206 -2.34 -13.79 -8.60
CA ASN A 206 -1.66 -14.97 -9.13
C ASN A 206 -2.67 -16.01 -9.62
N THR A 207 -2.20 -17.14 -10.16
CA THR A 207 -3.06 -18.18 -10.77
C THR A 207 -3.64 -19.16 -9.76
N THR A 208 -3.18 -19.15 -8.51
CA THR A 208 -3.55 -20.15 -7.48
C THR A 208 -4.93 -19.92 -6.89
N GLY A 209 -5.49 -18.72 -7.06
CA GLY A 209 -6.74 -18.31 -6.41
C GLY A 209 -6.61 -18.08 -4.91
N ALA A 210 -5.41 -18.20 -4.30
CA ALA A 210 -5.21 -18.03 -2.87
C ALA A 210 -5.67 -16.65 -2.36
N ALA A 211 -5.50 -15.61 -3.17
CA ALA A 211 -5.89 -14.23 -2.84
C ALA A 211 -7.39 -13.93 -3.07
N THR A 212 -8.19 -14.91 -3.48
CA THR A 212 -9.62 -14.70 -3.76
C THR A 212 -10.39 -14.37 -2.48
N VAL A 213 -11.04 -13.21 -2.47
CA VAL A 213 -11.97 -12.81 -1.41
C VAL A 213 -13.36 -13.34 -1.73
N ASN A 214 -14.06 -13.90 -0.74
CA ASN A 214 -15.40 -14.45 -0.93
C ASN A 214 -16.38 -13.35 -1.40
N PRO A 215 -17.07 -13.52 -2.55
CA PRO A 215 -18.01 -12.51 -3.08
C PRO A 215 -19.12 -12.10 -2.09
N ALA A 216 -19.61 -13.03 -1.26
CA ALA A 216 -20.62 -12.72 -0.24
C ALA A 216 -20.05 -11.82 0.87
N ALA A 217 -18.77 -12.01 1.23
CA ALA A 217 -18.09 -11.16 2.19
C ALA A 217 -17.82 -9.76 1.60
N ILE A 218 -17.48 -9.68 0.31
CA ILE A 218 -17.36 -8.39 -0.41
C ILE A 218 -18.70 -7.64 -0.35
N ALA A 219 -19.79 -8.28 -0.75
CA ALA A 219 -21.11 -7.65 -0.74
C ALA A 219 -21.51 -7.17 0.67
N THR A 220 -21.23 -7.97 1.70
CA THR A 220 -21.45 -7.61 3.09
C THR A 220 -20.63 -6.39 3.50
N TYR A 221 -19.34 -6.35 3.15
CA TYR A 221 -18.47 -5.22 3.45
C TYR A 221 -18.95 -3.94 2.78
N VAL A 222 -19.28 -3.99 1.48
CA VAL A 222 -19.75 -2.84 0.71
C VAL A 222 -21.03 -2.25 1.33
N ALA A 223 -21.97 -3.12 1.72
CA ALA A 223 -23.22 -2.69 2.36
C ALA A 223 -22.99 -2.08 3.76
N ALA A 224 -22.01 -2.58 4.51
CA ALA A 224 -21.69 -2.08 5.85
C ALA A 224 -20.89 -0.76 5.85
N HIS A 225 -20.28 -0.39 4.73
CA HIS A 225 -19.41 0.79 4.61
C HIS A 225 -19.90 1.75 3.52
N PRO A 226 -21.10 2.36 3.64
CA PRO A 226 -21.51 3.42 2.74
C PRO A 226 -20.65 4.67 2.92
N LEU A 227 -20.42 5.43 1.84
CA LEU A 227 -19.63 6.66 1.90
C LEU A 227 -20.32 7.70 2.79
N VAL A 228 -19.70 8.06 3.92
CA VAL A 228 -20.19 9.14 4.79
C VAL A 228 -19.67 10.50 4.31
N PRO A 229 -20.53 11.48 3.94
CA PRO A 229 -20.08 12.75 3.37
C PRO A 229 -19.08 13.54 4.22
N ALA A 230 -19.30 13.59 5.55
CA ALA A 230 -18.45 14.35 6.47
C ALA A 230 -16.99 13.87 6.54
N THR A 231 -16.75 12.60 6.22
CA THR A 231 -15.42 11.97 6.26
C THR A 231 -15.07 11.30 4.92
N ALA A 232 -15.71 11.72 3.83
CA ALA A 232 -15.63 11.04 2.54
C ALA A 232 -14.20 10.98 1.99
N LEU A 233 -13.45 12.09 2.05
CA LEU A 233 -12.06 12.13 1.57
C LEU A 233 -11.15 11.18 2.35
N GLN A 234 -11.37 11.05 3.66
CA GLN A 234 -10.63 10.10 4.50
C GLN A 234 -10.97 8.67 4.12
N GLN A 235 -12.26 8.30 4.05
CA GLN A 235 -12.69 6.95 3.68
C GLN A 235 -12.13 6.53 2.31
N ILE A 236 -12.30 7.39 1.29
CA ILE A 236 -11.82 7.13 -0.06
C ILE A 236 -10.31 6.92 -0.09
N ASN A 237 -9.53 7.79 0.57
CA ASN A 237 -8.07 7.67 0.51
C ASN A 237 -7.50 6.59 1.44
N MET A 238 -8.23 6.20 2.49
CA MET A 238 -7.87 5.01 3.27
C MET A 238 -8.08 3.73 2.46
N GLU A 239 -9.18 3.61 1.72
CA GLU A 239 -9.38 2.48 0.79
C GLU A 239 -8.35 2.48 -0.35
N TYR A 240 -8.00 3.67 -0.86
CA TYR A 240 -6.92 3.82 -1.83
C TYR A 240 -5.58 3.32 -1.26
N TYR A 241 -5.29 3.63 0.01
CA TYR A 241 -4.12 3.12 0.72
C TYR A 241 -4.16 1.59 0.86
N VAL A 242 -5.31 0.99 1.18
CA VAL A 242 -5.43 -0.47 1.28
C VAL A 242 -5.21 -1.14 -0.08
N VAL A 243 -5.90 -0.73 -1.15
CA VAL A 243 -5.75 -1.39 -2.45
C VAL A 243 -4.33 -1.27 -2.99
N THR A 244 -3.70 -0.10 -2.91
CA THR A 244 -2.33 0.08 -3.41
C THR A 244 -1.28 -0.63 -2.56
N SER A 245 -1.51 -0.77 -1.25
CA SER A 245 -0.64 -1.56 -0.38
C SER A 245 -0.78 -3.06 -0.63
N THR A 246 -2.03 -3.57 -0.74
CA THR A 246 -2.32 -5.00 -0.92
C THR A 246 -2.01 -5.50 -2.33
N THR A 247 -1.96 -4.61 -3.32
CA THR A 247 -1.52 -4.92 -4.69
C THR A 247 -0.02 -4.67 -4.93
N PHE A 248 0.74 -4.35 -3.87
CA PHE A 248 2.17 -4.02 -3.92
C PHE A 248 2.53 -2.87 -4.89
N ASN A 249 1.60 -1.95 -5.14
CA ASN A 249 1.85 -0.71 -5.87
C ASN A 249 2.33 0.39 -4.90
N PHE A 250 3.48 0.15 -4.26
CA PHE A 250 4.01 1.03 -3.21
C PHE A 250 4.39 2.42 -3.71
N ASN A 251 4.79 2.54 -4.98
CA ASN A 251 5.04 3.83 -5.61
C ASN A 251 3.79 4.70 -5.63
N GLU A 252 2.66 4.11 -6.03
CA GLU A 252 1.38 4.81 -6.03
C GLU A 252 0.87 5.03 -4.60
N THR A 253 1.09 4.08 -3.67
CA THR A 253 0.79 4.26 -2.25
C THR A 253 1.47 5.52 -1.70
N PHE A 254 2.79 5.66 -1.93
CA PHE A 254 3.57 6.81 -1.48
C PHE A 254 3.19 8.11 -2.20
N ALA A 255 2.88 8.04 -3.49
CA ALA A 255 2.39 9.21 -4.23
C ALA A 255 1.02 9.67 -3.73
N ASN A 256 0.11 8.74 -3.44
CA ASN A 256 -1.22 9.05 -2.99
C ASN A 256 -1.22 9.62 -1.57
N TRP A 257 -0.48 9.01 -0.65
CA TRP A 257 -0.35 9.51 0.72
C TRP A 257 0.14 10.96 0.75
N ARG A 258 1.19 11.31 -0.01
CA ARG A 258 1.67 12.70 -0.13
C ARG A 258 0.58 13.63 -0.64
N ARG A 259 -0.16 13.19 -1.66
CA ARG A 259 -1.22 13.98 -2.29
C ARG A 259 -2.43 14.17 -1.39
N SER A 260 -2.92 13.12 -0.73
CA SER A 260 -4.16 13.14 0.03
C SER A 260 -3.97 13.48 1.51
N GLY A 261 -2.80 13.16 2.07
CA GLY A 261 -2.53 13.22 3.51
C GLY A 261 -3.05 12.00 4.29
N PHE A 262 -3.61 10.99 3.63
CA PHE A 262 -4.17 9.79 4.26
C PHE A 262 -3.39 8.52 3.90
N PRO A 263 -3.18 7.59 4.85
CA PRO A 263 -3.46 7.73 6.28
C PRO A 263 -2.69 8.88 6.95
N VAL A 264 -3.22 9.40 8.05
CA VAL A 264 -2.47 10.34 8.89
C VAL A 264 -1.35 9.55 9.57
N LEU A 265 -0.12 9.77 9.11
CA LEU A 265 1.06 9.07 9.61
C LEU A 265 1.74 9.87 10.71
N THR A 266 2.15 9.17 11.77
CA THR A 266 3.02 9.74 12.79
C THR A 266 4.48 9.57 12.35
N PRO A 267 5.26 10.65 12.21
CA PRO A 267 6.69 10.55 11.93
C PRO A 267 7.40 9.78 13.06
N VAL A 268 8.28 8.87 12.68
CA VAL A 268 9.16 8.18 13.63
C VAL A 268 10.38 9.04 13.93
N THR A 269 10.97 8.88 15.10
CA THR A 269 12.29 9.43 15.43
C THR A 269 13.25 8.27 15.61
N PHE A 270 14.31 8.23 14.80
CA PHE A 270 15.32 7.18 14.85
C PHE A 270 16.73 7.78 14.82
N GLN A 271 17.69 7.13 15.49
CA GLN A 271 19.09 7.57 15.50
C GLN A 271 19.67 7.48 14.08
N GLY A 272 20.29 8.55 13.60
CA GLY A 272 20.89 8.60 12.26
C GLY A 272 19.89 8.88 11.12
N GLN A 273 18.67 9.31 11.42
CA GLN A 273 17.71 9.73 10.39
C GLN A 273 18.18 10.97 9.60
N PHE A 274 17.92 10.98 8.30
CA PHE A 274 18.30 12.09 7.42
C PHE A 274 17.45 13.35 7.59
N ILE A 275 16.23 13.21 8.14
CA ILE A 275 15.31 14.31 8.41
C ILE A 275 14.60 14.07 9.74
N THR A 276 14.21 15.15 10.42
CA THR A 276 13.53 15.08 11.73
C THR A 276 12.13 15.69 11.65
N GLY A 277 11.19 15.11 12.41
CA GLY A 277 9.85 15.67 12.61
C GLY A 277 8.86 15.46 11.47
N GLN A 278 9.23 14.75 10.40
CA GLN A 278 8.34 14.46 9.28
C GLN A 278 8.74 13.19 8.52
N VAL A 279 7.77 12.58 7.84
CA VAL A 279 8.00 11.45 6.91
C VAL A 279 8.60 11.98 5.60
N PRO A 280 9.59 11.30 4.99
CA PRO A 280 10.19 11.69 3.71
C PRO A 280 9.16 11.99 2.62
N ARG A 281 9.40 13.05 1.83
CA ARG A 281 8.50 13.53 0.76
C ARG A 281 9.05 13.29 -0.65
N ARG A 282 10.34 12.99 -0.77
CA ARG A 282 11.04 12.68 -2.03
C ARG A 282 12.35 11.93 -1.77
N MET A 283 12.95 11.42 -2.83
CA MET A 283 14.36 11.03 -2.85
C MET A 283 15.22 12.24 -3.31
N PRO A 284 16.37 12.51 -2.68
CA PRO A 284 17.36 13.44 -3.22
C PRO A 284 17.89 12.95 -4.57
N TYR A 285 18.44 13.86 -5.37
CA TYR A 285 19.10 13.47 -6.61
C TYR A 285 20.37 12.64 -6.34
N PRO A 286 20.79 11.76 -7.26
CA PRO A 286 22.07 11.09 -7.16
C PRO A 286 23.21 12.10 -7.03
N THR A 287 24.10 11.90 -6.06
CA THR A 287 25.19 12.84 -5.74
C THR A 287 26.17 13.06 -6.90
N THR A 288 26.26 12.09 -7.82
CA THR A 288 27.08 12.17 -9.03
C THR A 288 26.59 13.22 -10.02
N LEU A 289 25.31 13.62 -9.99
CA LEU A 289 24.76 14.63 -10.91
C LEU A 289 25.37 16.02 -10.72
N ILE A 290 25.92 16.31 -9.54
CA ILE A 290 26.63 17.58 -9.27
C ILE A 290 27.84 17.69 -10.21
N GLN A 291 28.51 16.56 -10.47
CA GLN A 291 29.70 16.50 -11.34
C GLN A 291 29.34 16.29 -12.81
N THR A 292 28.40 15.39 -13.09
CA THR A 292 28.08 15.01 -14.48
C THR A 292 27.09 15.95 -15.16
N ASN A 293 26.32 16.74 -14.40
CA ASN A 293 25.28 17.63 -14.94
C ASN A 293 25.03 18.88 -14.06
N GLY A 294 26.11 19.47 -13.54
CA GLY A 294 26.07 20.57 -12.56
C GLY A 294 25.16 21.75 -12.89
N PRO A 295 25.19 22.32 -14.13
CA PRO A 295 24.33 23.44 -14.48
C PRO A 295 22.83 23.13 -14.36
N ASN A 296 22.38 21.96 -14.81
CA ASN A 296 20.98 21.55 -14.72
C ASN A 296 20.58 21.17 -13.29
N TYR A 297 21.49 20.56 -12.53
CA TYR A 297 21.30 20.32 -11.09
C TYR A 297 21.04 21.65 -10.37
N ALA A 298 21.92 22.64 -10.54
CA ALA A 298 21.77 23.95 -9.90
C ALA A 298 20.45 24.65 -10.29
N ALA A 299 20.06 24.59 -11.56
CA ALA A 299 18.79 25.15 -12.03
C ALA A 299 17.57 24.45 -11.39
N ALA A 300 17.64 23.14 -11.14
CA ALA A 300 16.57 22.41 -10.45
C ALA A 300 16.48 22.80 -8.98
N ILE A 301 17.61 22.93 -8.27
CA ILE A 301 17.66 23.36 -6.87
C ILE A 301 17.06 24.76 -6.69
N GLN A 302 17.35 25.70 -7.60
CA GLN A 302 16.76 27.04 -7.56
C GLN A 302 15.23 27.03 -7.66
N ARG A 303 14.63 26.09 -8.41
CA ARG A 303 13.17 26.00 -8.58
C ARG A 303 12.48 25.24 -7.45
N GLN A 304 13.11 24.20 -6.91
CA GLN A 304 12.47 23.29 -5.95
C GLN A 304 12.79 23.61 -4.48
N GLY A 305 13.93 24.28 -4.21
CA GLY A 305 14.55 24.35 -2.89
C GLY A 305 15.66 23.30 -2.67
N THR A 306 16.11 23.17 -1.42
CA THR A 306 17.21 22.26 -1.02
C THR A 306 16.96 20.80 -1.46
N ASP A 307 18.01 20.10 -1.90
CA ASP A 307 17.91 18.69 -2.26
C ASP A 307 18.01 17.77 -1.03
N ASN A 308 16.89 17.54 -0.36
CA ASN A 308 16.81 16.65 0.79
C ASN A 308 15.48 15.88 0.80
N PHE A 309 15.36 14.92 1.72
CA PHE A 309 14.15 14.10 1.85
C PHE A 309 12.91 14.88 2.32
N ALA A 310 13.07 16.08 2.89
CA ALA A 310 11.99 16.91 3.41
C ALA A 310 11.34 17.80 2.35
N THR A 311 12.08 18.15 1.29
CA THR A 311 11.58 19.03 0.23
C THR A 311 10.44 18.39 -0.53
N ARG A 312 9.33 19.11 -0.66
CA ARG A 312 8.13 18.64 -1.35
C ARG A 312 8.30 18.73 -2.87
N VAL A 313 7.70 17.77 -3.58
CA VAL A 313 7.59 17.85 -5.05
C VAL A 313 6.49 18.83 -5.45
N TYR A 314 6.48 19.27 -6.71
CA TYR A 314 5.59 20.32 -7.21
C TYR A 314 4.11 20.16 -6.79
N TRP A 315 3.55 18.96 -6.99
CA TRP A 315 2.14 18.67 -6.69
C TRP A 315 1.86 18.37 -5.21
N ASP A 316 2.92 18.15 -4.42
CA ASP A 316 2.82 17.78 -3.00
C ASP A 316 2.71 19.03 -2.11
N LYS A 317 1.68 19.83 -2.35
CA LYS A 317 1.35 21.01 -1.53
C LYS A 317 0.55 20.57 -0.30
N GLN A 318 0.76 21.23 0.84
CA GLN A 318 0.02 21.05 2.12
C GLN A 318 -0.05 19.61 2.68
#